data_AF-A0A1G9ITG2-F1
#
_entry.id   AF-A0A1G9ITG2-F1
#
_cell.length_a   1.000
_cell.length_b   1.000
_cell.length_c   1.000
_cell.angle_alpha   90.00
_cell.angle_beta   90.00
_cell.angle_gamma   90.00
#
_symmetry.space_group_name_H-M   'P 1'
#
loop_
_entity.id
_entity.type
_entity.pdbx_description
1 polymer ?
#
loop_
_entity_poly.entity_id
_entity_poly.type
_entity_poly.pdbx_seq_one_letter_code
_entity_poly.pdbx_strand_id
1 'polypeptide(L)'
;MNVAVLAFPLYVLLMLLELVYERHVGRHTYRLADASTSINTAVLRVLLEGPLRLLLIVPYAWLHEHARLFELDAASPWVWLGGFVAVDFCFYWAHRSLHRYNLLWGAHQPHHSSEDFNLSTALRKGAFQPAFDWPFYLPLALLGVPLPLFLVLLGIQLAYQFWIHTQHVGRLGWLERVLVTPSLHRVHHGQNACYIDRNHGGVFIVWDRLFGTFAEEIEPVRYGVTTPVRTFDPIRLQFSWWRLLWDDARATRRCRDKLRLWWMPTGWRPADVLSRPWPKMGEEKFAESYPPGLRGYALVQFVAINILALGFLASVARAAFWEPWLLAFSILAGCVGLGLLFEGHAGARAVEIARLTGMALLALVWSLWLTPGQQAWGLGLAGFCVISLFWLRGLQGKPSALGQR
;
A
#
# COMPACT_ATOMS: atom_id res chain seq x y z
N MET A 1 2.82 21.79 -2.47
CA MET A 1 2.96 21.02 -1.21
C MET A 1 2.13 19.74 -1.33
N ASN A 2 2.67 18.57 -0.98
CA ASN A 2 1.96 17.30 -1.18
C ASN A 2 0.90 17.11 -0.08
N VAL A 3 -0.38 17.21 -0.44
CA VAL A 3 -1.54 17.11 0.49
C VAL A 3 -1.48 15.82 1.31
N ALA A 4 -1.06 14.70 0.70
CA ALA A 4 -0.97 13.41 1.38
C ALA A 4 0.08 13.39 2.49
N VAL A 5 1.19 14.13 2.32
CA VAL A 5 2.23 14.25 3.36
C VAL A 5 1.74 15.12 4.52
N LEU A 6 0.98 16.18 4.23
CA LEU A 6 0.38 17.04 5.26
C LEU A 6 -0.67 16.30 6.09
N ALA A 7 -1.39 15.37 5.47
CA ALA A 7 -2.41 14.57 6.14
C ALA A 7 -1.83 13.43 7.00
N PHE A 8 -0.53 13.12 6.88
CA PHE A 8 0.09 11.99 7.57
C PHE A 8 -0.06 12.03 9.11
N PRO A 9 0.16 13.16 9.82
CA PRO A 9 -0.07 13.23 11.26
C PRO A 9 -1.52 12.95 11.64
N LEU A 10 -2.47 13.41 10.81
CA LEU A 10 -3.90 13.13 10.99
C LEU A 10 -4.20 11.63 10.80
N TYR A 11 -3.58 10.97 9.81
CA TYR A 11 -3.75 9.52 9.62
C TYR A 11 -3.26 8.72 10.82
N VAL A 12 -2.09 9.09 11.38
CA VAL A 12 -1.56 8.45 12.60
C VAL A 12 -2.52 8.65 13.76
N LEU A 13 -3.01 9.88 13.98
CA LEU A 13 -3.97 10.17 15.04
C LEU A 13 -5.26 9.34 14.87
N LEU A 14 -5.84 9.30 13.67
CA LEU A 14 -7.06 8.56 13.39
C LEU A 14 -6.89 7.04 13.56
N MET A 15 -5.75 6.47 13.13
CA MET A 15 -5.43 5.06 13.39
C MET A 15 -5.32 4.76 14.89
N LEU A 16 -4.66 5.63 15.66
CA LEU A 16 -4.55 5.46 17.11
C LEU A 16 -5.92 5.57 17.80
N LEU A 17 -6.78 6.50 17.36
CA LEU A 17 -8.15 6.62 17.85
C LEU A 17 -8.99 5.39 17.51
N GLU A 18 -8.89 4.87 16.28
CA GLU A 18 -9.56 3.63 15.90
C GLU A 18 -9.04 2.43 16.71
N LEU A 19 -7.73 2.36 16.96
CA LEU A 19 -7.10 1.33 17.80
C LEU A 19 -7.60 1.40 19.25
N VAL A 20 -7.79 2.59 19.82
CA VAL A 20 -8.38 2.74 21.15
C VAL A 20 -9.85 2.33 21.14
N TYR A 21 -10.59 2.77 20.11
CA TYR A 21 -12.01 2.46 19.96
C TYR A 21 -12.27 0.96 19.81
N GLU A 22 -11.54 0.24 18.95
CA GLU A 22 -11.73 -1.20 18.76
C GLU A 22 -11.48 -2.01 20.04
N ARG A 23 -10.60 -1.53 20.92
CA ARG A 23 -10.31 -2.14 22.23
C ARG A 23 -11.41 -1.85 23.22
N HIS A 24 -11.98 -0.64 23.18
CA HIS A 24 -13.13 -0.28 23.99
C HIS A 24 -14.38 -1.12 23.62
N VAL A 25 -14.63 -1.34 22.33
CA VAL A 25 -15.81 -2.12 21.85
C VAL A 25 -15.56 -3.62 21.69
N GLY A 26 -14.34 -4.10 21.92
CA GLY A 26 -13.99 -5.53 21.89
C GLY A 26 -14.01 -6.20 20.50
N ARG A 27 -13.88 -5.44 19.40
CA ARG A 27 -13.99 -5.97 18.02
C ARG A 27 -12.67 -6.49 17.42
N HIS A 28 -11.51 -6.10 17.97
CA HIS A 28 -10.18 -6.60 17.58
C HIS A 28 -9.94 -6.68 16.06
N THR A 29 -10.15 -5.55 15.37
CA THR A 29 -9.97 -5.34 13.93
C THR A 29 -8.52 -5.18 13.47
N TYR A 30 -7.56 -4.99 14.39
CA TYR A 30 -6.14 -4.85 14.10
C TYR A 30 -5.33 -6.09 14.47
N ARG A 31 -4.58 -6.59 13.50
CA ARG A 31 -3.45 -7.51 13.72
C ARG A 31 -2.15 -6.78 13.45
N LEU A 32 -1.19 -6.89 14.39
CA LEU A 32 0.07 -6.15 14.32
C LEU A 32 0.80 -6.41 13.01
N ALA A 33 0.95 -7.69 12.62
CA ALA A 33 1.67 -8.04 11.40
C ALA A 33 0.99 -7.46 10.16
N ASP A 34 -0.33 -7.62 10.03
CA ASP A 34 -1.05 -7.13 8.85
C ASP A 34 -1.04 -5.59 8.76
N ALA A 35 -1.28 -4.90 9.88
CA ALA A 35 -1.25 -3.43 9.95
C ALA A 35 0.15 -2.87 9.68
N SER A 36 1.19 -3.50 10.25
CA SER A 36 2.58 -3.13 9.97
C SER A 36 2.95 -3.35 8.51
N THR A 37 2.53 -4.46 7.90
CA THR A 37 2.72 -4.70 6.45
C THR A 37 1.98 -3.64 5.62
N SER A 38 0.75 -3.30 5.98
CA SER A 38 -0.02 -2.26 5.31
C SER A 38 0.73 -0.93 5.28
N ILE A 39 1.21 -0.46 6.44
CA ILE A 39 2.00 0.78 6.55
C ILE A 39 3.34 0.66 5.81
N ASN A 40 4.04 -0.48 5.94
CA ASN A 40 5.33 -0.70 5.26
C ASN A 40 5.22 -0.71 3.73
N THR A 41 4.10 -1.17 3.15
CA THR A 41 3.88 -1.04 1.70
C THR A 41 3.66 0.42 1.27
N ALA A 42 3.09 1.27 2.13
CA ALA A 42 3.04 2.71 1.91
C ALA A 42 4.45 3.32 1.87
N VAL A 43 5.30 2.91 2.81
CA VAL A 43 6.72 3.32 2.85
C VAL A 43 7.43 2.88 1.57
N LEU A 44 7.27 1.62 1.16
CA LEU A 44 7.82 1.12 -0.11
C LEU A 44 7.32 1.95 -1.31
N ARG A 45 6.03 2.28 -1.36
CA ARG A 45 5.46 3.13 -2.41
C ARG A 45 6.13 4.50 -2.43
N VAL A 46 6.26 5.16 -1.28
CA VAL A 46 6.91 6.48 -1.19
C VAL A 46 8.37 6.45 -1.68
N LEU A 47 9.12 5.40 -1.32
CA LEU A 47 10.51 5.23 -1.76
C LEU A 47 10.63 5.05 -3.30
N LEU A 48 9.65 4.39 -3.92
CA LEU A 48 9.61 4.15 -5.38
C LEU A 48 8.85 5.22 -6.16
N GLU A 49 8.07 6.07 -5.48
CA GLU A 49 7.14 6.99 -6.14
C GLU A 49 7.85 8.03 -6.99
N GLY A 50 9.04 8.50 -6.60
CA GLY A 50 9.77 9.56 -7.32
C GLY A 50 9.89 9.31 -8.83
N PRO A 51 10.60 8.25 -9.27
CA PRO A 51 10.71 7.91 -10.69
C PRO A 51 9.37 7.59 -11.35
N LEU A 52 8.48 6.87 -10.67
CA LEU A 52 7.19 6.47 -11.24
C LEU A 52 6.26 7.68 -11.46
N ARG A 53 6.33 8.70 -10.61
CA ARG A 53 5.51 9.89 -10.72
C ARG A 53 5.93 10.78 -11.89
N LEU A 54 7.16 10.65 -12.39
CA LEU A 54 7.58 11.30 -13.63
C LEU A 54 6.81 10.77 -14.85
N LEU A 55 6.36 9.50 -14.84
CA LEU A 55 5.52 8.94 -15.90
C LEU A 55 4.18 9.66 -16.02
N LEU A 56 3.68 10.23 -14.91
CA LEU A 56 2.50 11.09 -14.91
C LEU A 56 2.87 12.53 -15.25
N ILE A 57 3.83 13.12 -14.53
CA ILE A 57 4.13 14.56 -14.58
C ILE A 57 4.61 14.98 -15.97
N VAL A 58 5.53 14.23 -16.58
CA VAL A 58 6.17 14.64 -17.85
C VAL A 58 5.16 14.64 -19.00
N PRO A 59 4.41 13.55 -19.28
CA PRO A 59 3.40 13.57 -20.34
C PRO A 59 2.26 14.53 -20.06
N TYR A 60 1.82 14.65 -18.80
CA TYR A 60 0.74 15.58 -18.43
C TYR A 60 1.16 17.03 -18.68
N ALA A 61 2.33 17.45 -18.21
CA ALA A 61 2.84 18.80 -18.42
C ALA A 61 3.01 19.11 -19.91
N TRP A 62 3.58 18.16 -20.67
CA TRP A 62 3.77 18.31 -22.11
C TRP A 62 2.43 18.48 -22.86
N LEU A 63 1.43 17.65 -22.56
CA LEU A 63 0.10 17.74 -23.16
C LEU A 63 -0.63 19.03 -22.76
N HIS A 64 -0.55 19.43 -21.50
CA HIS A 64 -1.17 20.67 -21.03
C HIS A 64 -0.55 21.91 -21.71
N GLU A 65 0.77 21.90 -21.93
CA GLU A 65 1.45 23.03 -22.56
C GLU A 65 1.20 23.11 -24.08
N HIS A 66 1.20 21.96 -24.78
CA HIS A 66 1.20 21.95 -26.25
C HIS A 66 -0.14 21.56 -26.88
N ALA A 67 -1.07 20.97 -26.12
CA ALA A 67 -2.28 20.34 -26.67
C ALA A 67 -3.56 20.60 -25.85
N ARG A 68 -3.54 21.52 -24.87
CA ARG A 68 -4.76 21.89 -24.14
C ARG A 68 -5.79 22.54 -25.07
N LEU A 69 -7.05 22.17 -24.86
CA LEU A 69 -8.20 22.66 -25.61
C LEU A 69 -8.79 23.94 -24.99
N PHE A 70 -8.62 24.11 -23.68
CA PHE A 70 -9.16 25.24 -22.93
C PHE A 70 -8.09 25.83 -22.01
N GLU A 71 -8.21 27.12 -21.74
CA GLU A 71 -7.44 27.78 -20.69
C GLU A 71 -8.33 27.92 -19.46
N LEU A 72 -8.00 27.16 -18.41
CA LEU A 72 -8.77 27.15 -17.16
C LEU A 72 -8.06 27.99 -16.10
N ASP A 73 -8.78 28.96 -15.56
CA ASP A 73 -8.30 29.79 -14.46
C ASP A 73 -8.33 29.04 -13.13
N ALA A 74 -7.15 28.78 -12.56
CA ALA A 74 -7.00 28.11 -11.27
C ALA A 74 -7.51 28.94 -10.08
N ALA A 75 -7.80 30.24 -10.26
CA ALA A 75 -8.45 31.05 -9.23
C ALA A 75 -9.98 30.82 -9.17
N SER A 76 -10.58 30.24 -10.22
CA SER A 76 -12.03 30.01 -10.29
C SER A 76 -12.47 28.82 -9.43
N PRO A 77 -13.38 29.01 -8.45
CA PRO A 77 -13.91 27.92 -7.64
C PRO A 77 -14.63 26.83 -8.47
N TRP A 78 -15.17 27.19 -9.63
CA TRP A 78 -15.83 26.25 -10.54
C TRP A 78 -14.83 25.30 -11.22
N VAL A 79 -13.61 25.78 -11.51
CA VAL A 79 -12.53 24.94 -12.03
C VAL A 79 -12.06 23.94 -10.95
N TRP A 80 -12.03 24.36 -9.69
CA TRP A 80 -11.75 23.46 -8.57
C TRP A 80 -12.83 22.38 -8.41
N LEU A 81 -14.11 22.78 -8.38
CA LEU A 81 -15.22 21.85 -8.22
C LEU A 81 -15.32 20.87 -9.40
N GLY A 82 -15.34 21.39 -10.62
CA GLY A 82 -15.39 20.58 -11.84
C GLY A 82 -14.15 19.70 -12.00
N GLY A 83 -12.96 20.25 -11.69
CA GLY A 83 -11.70 19.51 -11.68
C GLY A 83 -11.72 18.36 -10.68
N PHE A 84 -12.25 18.57 -9.47
CA PHE A 84 -12.33 17.51 -8.46
C PHE A 84 -13.24 16.36 -8.89
N VAL A 85 -14.42 16.69 -9.44
CA VAL A 85 -15.35 15.71 -10.01
C VAL A 85 -14.69 14.96 -11.18
N ALA A 86 -13.97 15.66 -12.06
CA ALA A 86 -13.28 15.05 -13.19
C ALA A 86 -12.11 14.14 -12.76
N VAL A 87 -11.36 14.53 -11.73
CA VAL A 87 -10.31 13.68 -11.12
C VAL A 87 -10.92 12.40 -10.54
N ASP A 88 -12.07 12.48 -9.88
CA ASP A 88 -12.80 11.31 -9.38
C ASP A 88 -13.35 10.41 -10.49
N PHE A 89 -13.82 11.01 -11.57
CA PHE A 89 -14.22 10.26 -12.76
C PHE A 89 -13.04 9.51 -13.41
N CYS A 90 -11.89 10.17 -13.57
CA CYS A 90 -10.66 9.53 -14.06
C CYS A 90 -10.21 8.39 -13.14
N PHE A 91 -10.27 8.61 -11.82
CA PHE A 91 -9.97 7.58 -10.82
C PHE A 91 -10.90 6.38 -10.95
N TYR A 92 -12.21 6.56 -11.11
CA TYR A 92 -13.16 5.46 -11.30
C TYR A 92 -12.74 4.54 -12.45
N TRP A 93 -12.39 5.11 -13.61
CA TRP A 93 -11.97 4.33 -14.78
C TRP A 93 -10.60 3.66 -14.60
N ALA A 94 -9.65 4.37 -13.98
CA ALA A 94 -8.36 3.79 -13.63
C ALA A 94 -8.55 2.60 -12.68
N HIS A 95 -9.31 2.80 -11.60
CA HIS A 95 -9.56 1.81 -10.56
C HIS A 95 -10.30 0.59 -11.10
N ARG A 96 -11.40 0.79 -11.84
CA ARG A 96 -12.10 -0.29 -12.52
C ARG A 96 -11.18 -1.07 -13.46
N SER A 97 -10.29 -0.39 -14.20
CA SER A 97 -9.34 -1.06 -15.09
C SER A 97 -8.29 -1.87 -14.32
N LEU A 98 -7.82 -1.36 -13.17
CA LEU A 98 -6.92 -2.07 -12.27
C LEU A 98 -7.54 -3.39 -11.76
N HIS A 99 -8.85 -3.44 -11.55
CA HIS A 99 -9.53 -4.69 -11.17
C HIS A 99 -9.75 -5.66 -12.33
N ARG A 100 -9.85 -5.15 -13.56
CA ARG A 100 -10.35 -5.93 -14.70
C ARG A 100 -9.31 -6.66 -15.52
N TYR A 101 -8.02 -6.28 -15.45
CA TYR A 101 -6.96 -6.88 -16.28
C TYR A 101 -5.85 -7.48 -15.43
N ASN A 102 -5.38 -8.68 -15.81
CA ASN A 102 -4.36 -9.44 -15.07
C ASN A 102 -3.10 -8.64 -14.70
N LEU A 103 -2.52 -7.90 -15.65
CA LEU A 103 -1.33 -7.06 -15.42
C LEU A 103 -1.62 -5.97 -14.40
N LEU A 104 -2.73 -5.27 -14.59
CA LEU A 104 -3.11 -4.11 -13.79
C LEU A 104 -3.54 -4.51 -12.37
N TRP A 105 -4.22 -5.65 -12.25
CA TRP A 105 -4.56 -6.24 -10.97
C TRP A 105 -3.32 -6.57 -10.18
N GLY A 106 -2.23 -7.04 -10.79
CA GLY A 106 -1.00 -7.26 -10.03
C GLY A 106 -0.42 -5.99 -9.39
N ALA A 107 -0.67 -4.82 -9.96
CA ALA A 107 -0.27 -3.55 -9.36
C ALA A 107 -1.21 -3.09 -8.23
N HIS A 108 -2.46 -3.54 -8.21
CA HIS A 108 -3.49 -3.08 -7.28
C HIS A 108 -3.89 -4.11 -6.20
N GLN A 109 -3.75 -5.39 -6.50
CA GLN A 109 -3.93 -6.55 -5.62
C GLN A 109 -3.24 -6.37 -4.25
N PRO A 110 -2.03 -5.80 -4.14
CA PRO A 110 -1.47 -5.42 -2.86
C PRO A 110 -2.45 -4.68 -1.95
N HIS A 111 -3.22 -3.73 -2.46
CA HIS A 111 -4.21 -2.98 -1.68
C HIS A 111 -5.32 -3.86 -1.08
N HIS A 112 -5.84 -4.81 -1.86
CA HIS A 112 -6.89 -5.74 -1.45
C HIS A 112 -6.37 -6.93 -0.64
N SER A 113 -5.06 -7.12 -0.57
CA SER A 113 -4.46 -8.32 0.01
C SER A 113 -4.54 -8.42 1.53
N SER A 114 -4.92 -7.34 2.23
CA SER A 114 -5.12 -7.39 3.69
C SER A 114 -6.35 -8.24 4.01
N GLU A 115 -6.19 -9.15 4.97
CA GLU A 115 -7.28 -9.99 5.45
C GLU A 115 -8.00 -9.35 6.66
N ASP A 116 -7.59 -8.14 7.03
CA ASP A 116 -8.21 -7.27 8.02
C ASP A 116 -8.66 -5.97 7.35
N PHE A 117 -9.65 -5.28 7.93
CA PHE A 117 -10.13 -4.03 7.35
C PHE A 117 -10.24 -2.94 8.41
N ASN A 118 -9.32 -2.00 8.35
CA ASN A 118 -9.17 -0.90 9.29
C ASN A 118 -8.38 0.24 8.62
N LEU A 119 -8.17 1.36 9.30
CA LEU A 119 -7.56 2.54 8.68
C LEU A 119 -6.13 2.30 8.18
N SER A 120 -5.40 1.32 8.71
CA SER A 120 -4.08 0.95 8.15
C SER A 120 -4.20 0.34 6.75
N THR A 121 -5.32 -0.34 6.42
CA THR A 121 -5.59 -0.89 5.09
C THR A 121 -5.59 0.21 4.02
N ALA A 122 -6.00 1.44 4.36
CA ALA A 122 -5.91 2.59 3.46
C ALA A 122 -4.48 2.85 2.98
N LEU A 123 -3.49 2.54 3.83
CA LEU A 123 -2.06 2.70 3.57
C LEU A 123 -1.44 1.47 2.91
N ARG A 124 -2.16 0.34 2.84
CA ARG A 124 -1.70 -0.82 2.05
C ARG A 124 -1.75 -0.46 0.57
N LYS A 125 -0.63 -0.07 -0.02
CA LYS A 125 -0.60 0.45 -1.39
C LYS A 125 0.25 -0.44 -2.32
N GLY A 126 -0.20 -0.54 -3.56
CA GLY A 126 0.61 -1.06 -4.65
C GLY A 126 1.70 -0.07 -5.02
N ALA A 127 2.96 -0.46 -4.88
CA ALA A 127 4.10 0.42 -5.13
C ALA A 127 4.26 0.75 -6.61
N PHE A 128 3.80 -0.14 -7.50
CA PHE A 128 3.90 0.00 -8.95
C PHE A 128 2.61 0.52 -9.60
N GLN A 129 1.53 0.71 -8.84
CA GLN A 129 0.27 1.24 -9.40
C GLN A 129 0.45 2.55 -10.19
N PRO A 130 1.29 3.53 -9.76
CA PRO A 130 1.52 4.76 -10.51
C PRO A 130 2.10 4.56 -11.91
N ALA A 131 2.71 3.39 -12.20
CA ALA A 131 3.21 3.06 -13.54
C ALA A 131 2.09 2.79 -14.54
N PHE A 132 0.86 2.55 -14.06
CA PHE A 132 -0.24 2.04 -14.86
C PHE A 132 -1.49 2.92 -14.86
N ASP A 133 -1.74 3.68 -13.79
CA ASP A 133 -2.96 4.51 -13.67
C ASP A 133 -2.81 5.93 -14.26
N TRP A 134 -1.57 6.39 -14.50
CA TRP A 134 -1.30 7.73 -15.03
C TRP A 134 -1.99 8.06 -16.38
N PRO A 135 -2.17 7.14 -17.35
CA PRO A 135 -2.77 7.49 -18.65
C PRO A 135 -4.22 7.97 -18.51
N PHE A 136 -4.94 7.50 -17.49
CA PHE A 136 -6.34 7.85 -17.26
C PHE A 136 -6.54 9.31 -16.87
N TYR A 137 -5.47 9.99 -16.44
CA TYR A 137 -5.52 11.41 -16.05
C TYR A 137 -5.10 12.36 -17.17
N LEU A 138 -4.52 11.88 -18.28
CA LEU A 138 -4.12 12.72 -19.42
C LEU A 138 -5.29 13.49 -20.07
N PRO A 139 -6.53 12.99 -20.11
CA PRO A 139 -7.66 13.79 -20.59
C PRO A 139 -7.81 15.11 -19.83
N LEU A 140 -7.44 15.19 -18.55
CA LEU A 140 -7.50 16.43 -17.77
C LEU A 140 -6.48 17.46 -18.24
N ALA A 141 -5.30 17.02 -18.69
CA ALA A 141 -4.29 17.89 -19.31
C ALA A 141 -4.82 18.50 -20.60
N LEU A 142 -5.45 17.67 -21.46
CA LEU A 142 -6.08 18.11 -22.70
C LEU A 142 -7.26 19.06 -22.44
N LEU A 143 -8.04 18.83 -21.38
CA LEU A 143 -9.10 19.75 -20.97
C LEU A 143 -8.58 21.07 -20.37
N GLY A 144 -7.26 21.21 -20.17
CA GLY A 144 -6.64 22.43 -19.69
C GLY A 144 -6.49 22.56 -18.19
N VAL A 145 -6.75 21.50 -17.40
CA VAL A 145 -6.59 21.54 -15.94
C VAL A 145 -5.10 21.72 -15.60
N PRO A 146 -4.70 22.84 -14.97
CA PRO A 146 -3.30 23.09 -14.67
C PRO A 146 -2.69 22.00 -13.79
N LEU A 147 -1.48 21.56 -14.12
CA LEU A 147 -0.81 20.46 -13.40
C LEU A 147 -0.75 20.68 -11.87
N PRO A 148 -0.38 21.87 -11.34
CA PRO A 148 -0.36 22.08 -9.89
C PRO A 148 -1.72 21.88 -9.24
N LEU A 149 -2.79 22.34 -9.89
CA LEU A 149 -4.17 22.16 -9.41
C LEU A 149 -4.55 20.67 -9.44
N PHE A 150 -4.31 19.98 -10.55
CA PHE A 150 -4.57 18.55 -10.67
C PHE A 150 -3.90 17.74 -9.55
N LEU A 151 -2.62 18.00 -9.26
CA LEU A 151 -1.90 17.28 -8.20
C LEU A 151 -2.46 17.53 -6.79
N VAL A 152 -2.98 18.74 -6.54
CA VAL A 152 -3.68 19.06 -5.29
C VAL A 152 -5.01 18.32 -5.21
N LEU A 153 -5.82 18.35 -6.26
CA LEU A 153 -7.12 17.67 -6.32
C LEU A 153 -6.98 16.15 -6.17
N LEU A 154 -5.98 15.55 -6.83
CA LEU A 154 -5.64 14.14 -6.67
C LEU A 154 -5.24 13.83 -5.21
N GLY A 155 -4.50 14.73 -4.56
CA GLY A 155 -4.13 14.60 -3.16
C GLY A 155 -5.34 14.69 -2.21
N ILE A 156 -6.28 15.59 -2.47
CA ILE A 156 -7.54 15.73 -1.70
C ILE A 156 -8.39 14.46 -1.86
N GLN A 157 -8.51 13.94 -3.08
CA GLN A 157 -9.23 12.70 -3.36
C GLN A 157 -8.62 11.52 -2.60
N LEU A 158 -7.29 11.37 -2.64
CA LEU A 158 -6.61 10.32 -1.91
C LEU A 158 -6.78 10.45 -0.39
N ALA A 159 -6.82 11.68 0.12
CA ALA A 159 -7.07 11.93 1.53
C ALA A 159 -8.50 11.58 1.96
N TYR A 160 -9.49 11.84 1.09
CA TYR A 160 -10.86 11.38 1.31
C TYR A 160 -10.93 9.86 1.43
N GLN A 161 -10.22 9.13 0.57
CA GLN A 161 -10.24 7.65 0.58
C GLN A 161 -9.64 7.03 1.85
N PHE A 162 -8.99 7.80 2.73
CA PHE A 162 -8.43 7.24 3.96
C PHE A 162 -9.51 6.76 4.94
N TRP A 163 -10.48 7.62 5.29
CA TRP A 163 -11.42 7.36 6.37
C TRP A 163 -12.46 6.28 6.04
N ILE A 164 -12.66 5.98 4.74
CA ILE A 164 -13.59 4.93 4.28
C ILE A 164 -13.08 3.50 4.57
N HIS A 165 -11.84 3.34 5.05
CA HIS A 165 -11.29 2.03 5.43
C HIS A 165 -11.56 1.70 6.90
N THR A 166 -12.80 1.38 7.24
CA THR A 166 -13.12 0.98 8.62
C THR A 166 -14.32 0.03 8.67
N GLN A 167 -14.34 -0.84 9.69
CA GLN A 167 -15.49 -1.68 10.05
C GLN A 167 -16.40 -1.04 11.10
N HIS A 168 -15.99 0.10 11.68
CA HIS A 168 -16.66 0.68 12.85
C HIS A 168 -17.81 1.62 12.48
N VAL A 169 -17.88 2.05 11.22
CA VAL A 169 -18.96 2.90 10.70
C VAL A 169 -19.92 2.05 9.88
N GLY A 170 -21.19 2.01 10.30
CA GLY A 170 -22.27 1.31 9.60
C GLY A 170 -22.69 2.01 8.30
N ARG A 171 -23.90 1.72 7.84
CA ARG A 171 -24.48 2.42 6.68
C ARG A 171 -24.80 3.87 7.03
N LEU A 172 -24.55 4.79 6.11
CA LEU A 172 -24.81 6.24 6.28
C LEU A 172 -26.06 6.73 5.55
N GLY A 173 -26.92 5.81 5.12
CA GLY A 173 -28.23 6.13 4.55
C GLY A 173 -28.12 6.92 3.25
N TRP A 174 -28.69 8.14 3.21
CA TRP A 174 -28.76 8.93 1.97
C TRP A 174 -27.39 9.32 1.41
N LEU A 175 -26.35 9.43 2.25
CA LEU A 175 -24.99 9.74 1.81
C LEU A 175 -24.47 8.69 0.82
N GLU A 176 -24.87 7.42 0.97
CA GLU A 176 -24.49 6.29 0.11
C GLU A 176 -25.13 6.32 -1.28
N ARG A 177 -25.97 7.32 -1.56
CA ARG A 177 -26.47 7.60 -2.90
C ARG A 177 -25.48 8.42 -3.72
N VAL A 178 -24.62 9.20 -3.06
CA VAL A 178 -23.72 10.17 -3.70
C VAL A 178 -22.26 9.87 -3.41
N LEU A 179 -21.94 9.53 -2.16
CA LEU A 179 -20.58 9.34 -1.66
C LEU A 179 -20.26 7.87 -1.44
N VAL A 180 -19.00 7.53 -1.63
CA VAL A 180 -18.43 6.26 -1.16
C VAL A 180 -18.26 6.35 0.35
N THR A 181 -18.92 5.45 1.08
CA THR A 181 -18.86 5.38 2.55
C THR A 181 -18.07 4.15 2.98
N PRO A 182 -17.75 4.00 4.28
CA PRO A 182 -17.13 2.79 4.79
C PRO A 182 -17.88 1.51 4.44
N SER A 183 -19.21 1.51 4.46
CA SER A 183 -20.02 0.34 4.06
C SER A 183 -19.84 -0.04 2.59
N LEU A 184 -19.88 0.95 1.70
CA LEU A 184 -19.68 0.73 0.27
C LEU A 184 -18.25 0.33 -0.07
N HIS A 185 -17.26 0.87 0.66
CA HIS A 185 -15.85 0.52 0.46
C HIS A 185 -15.48 -0.84 1.06
N ARG A 186 -16.16 -1.28 2.14
CA ARG A 186 -16.05 -2.67 2.60
C ARG A 186 -16.48 -3.64 1.51
N VAL A 187 -17.62 -3.39 0.84
CA VAL A 187 -18.06 -4.19 -0.31
C VAL A 187 -16.97 -4.24 -1.38
N HIS A 188 -16.39 -3.10 -1.73
CA HIS A 188 -15.30 -3.06 -2.71
C HIS A 188 -14.09 -3.96 -2.33
N HIS A 189 -13.75 -4.02 -1.05
CA HIS A 189 -12.69 -4.89 -0.53
C HIS A 189 -13.12 -6.34 -0.28
N GLY A 190 -14.38 -6.68 -0.52
CA GLY A 190 -14.94 -8.00 -0.26
C GLY A 190 -14.51 -9.04 -1.28
N GLN A 191 -14.02 -10.19 -0.81
CA GLN A 191 -13.79 -11.36 -1.67
C GLN A 191 -15.04 -12.23 -1.86
N ASN A 192 -16.17 -11.88 -1.22
CA ASN A 192 -17.44 -12.57 -1.41
C ASN A 192 -17.85 -12.52 -2.89
N ALA A 193 -18.45 -13.59 -3.40
CA ALA A 193 -18.83 -13.68 -4.81
C ALA A 193 -19.76 -12.55 -5.27
N CYS A 194 -20.64 -12.06 -4.39
CA CYS A 194 -21.55 -10.95 -4.66
C CYS A 194 -20.86 -9.57 -4.73
N TYR A 195 -19.62 -9.46 -4.21
CA TYR A 195 -18.88 -8.21 -4.06
C TYR A 195 -17.72 -8.05 -5.05
N ILE A 196 -17.34 -9.11 -5.76
CA ILE A 196 -16.28 -9.06 -6.78
C ILE A 196 -16.61 -8.03 -7.86
N ASP A 197 -15.61 -7.20 -8.18
CA ASP A 197 -15.67 -6.13 -9.18
C ASP A 197 -16.78 -5.08 -8.94
N ARG A 198 -17.08 -4.76 -7.67
CA ARG A 198 -18.08 -3.75 -7.28
C ARG A 198 -17.47 -2.49 -6.66
N ASN A 199 -18.20 -1.37 -6.75
CA ASN A 199 -17.94 -0.10 -6.05
C ASN A 199 -16.52 0.48 -6.27
N HIS A 200 -16.17 0.84 -7.51
CA HIS A 200 -14.85 1.36 -7.89
C HIS A 200 -14.66 2.87 -7.64
N GLY A 201 -15.70 3.61 -7.27
CA GLY A 201 -15.62 5.05 -6.98
C GLY A 201 -14.60 5.37 -5.87
N GLY A 202 -13.93 6.51 -5.98
CA GLY A 202 -13.01 6.99 -4.95
C GLY A 202 -13.72 7.85 -3.92
N VAL A 203 -14.46 8.85 -4.40
CA VAL A 203 -15.27 9.76 -3.58
C VAL A 203 -16.75 9.62 -3.90
N PHE A 204 -17.11 9.58 -5.19
CA PHE A 204 -18.50 9.52 -5.61
C PHE A 204 -18.91 8.11 -6.05
N ILE A 205 -19.93 7.54 -5.40
CA ILE A 205 -20.51 6.24 -5.79
C ILE A 205 -21.41 6.37 -7.03
N VAL A 206 -21.69 7.60 -7.46
CA VAL A 206 -22.53 7.88 -8.62
C VAL A 206 -22.00 7.19 -9.88
N TRP A 207 -20.68 7.10 -10.05
CA TRP A 207 -20.07 6.40 -11.20
C TRP A 207 -20.43 4.93 -11.24
N ASP A 208 -20.40 4.24 -10.10
CA ASP A 208 -20.79 2.83 -10.01
C ASP A 208 -22.27 2.61 -10.35
N ARG A 209 -23.13 3.55 -9.99
CA ARG A 209 -24.55 3.49 -10.36
C ARG A 209 -24.75 3.72 -11.86
N LEU A 210 -24.05 4.70 -12.43
CA LEU A 210 -24.13 5.03 -13.86
C LEU A 210 -23.58 3.90 -14.74
N PHE A 211 -22.49 3.26 -14.34
CA PHE A 211 -21.79 2.26 -15.14
C PHE A 211 -21.99 0.81 -14.67
N GLY A 212 -23.00 0.58 -13.82
CA GLY A 212 -23.52 -0.75 -13.47
C GLY A 212 -22.64 -1.61 -12.57
N THR A 213 -21.76 -0.98 -11.76
CA THR A 213 -20.85 -1.67 -10.83
C THR A 213 -21.23 -1.48 -9.36
N PHE A 214 -22.33 -0.80 -9.06
CA PHE A 214 -22.82 -0.60 -7.70
C PHE A 214 -23.28 -1.92 -7.03
N ALA A 215 -22.95 -2.08 -5.75
CA ALA A 215 -23.50 -3.09 -4.86
C ALA A 215 -23.61 -2.58 -3.41
N GLU A 216 -24.64 -3.04 -2.70
CA GLU A 216 -24.81 -2.77 -1.26
C GLU A 216 -24.18 -3.87 -0.40
N GLU A 217 -23.86 -3.53 0.85
CA GLU A 217 -23.35 -4.48 1.85
C GLU A 217 -24.48 -5.36 2.41
N ILE A 218 -24.84 -6.43 1.70
CA ILE A 218 -25.99 -7.31 2.03
C ILE A 218 -25.66 -8.50 2.96
N GLU A 219 -24.38 -8.86 3.08
CA GLU A 219 -23.84 -9.92 3.93
C GLU A 219 -22.48 -9.53 4.54
N PRO A 220 -22.06 -10.17 5.66
CA PRO A 220 -20.76 -9.90 6.27
C PRO A 220 -19.61 -10.04 5.26
N VAL A 221 -18.79 -8.99 5.18
CA VAL A 221 -17.68 -8.94 4.23
C VAL A 221 -16.53 -9.81 4.70
N ARG A 222 -16.02 -10.66 3.80
CA ARG A 222 -14.76 -11.39 3.96
C ARG A 222 -13.67 -10.60 3.24
N TYR A 223 -12.59 -10.29 3.93
CA TYR A 223 -11.46 -9.52 3.38
C TYR A 223 -10.34 -10.43 2.89
N GLY A 224 -9.41 -9.85 2.13
CA GLY A 224 -8.33 -10.54 1.43
C GLY A 224 -8.66 -10.71 -0.05
N VAL A 225 -7.87 -11.53 -0.72
CA VAL A 225 -8.04 -11.83 -2.14
C VAL A 225 -8.29 -13.33 -2.34
N THR A 226 -9.08 -13.67 -3.36
CA THR A 226 -9.47 -15.06 -3.66
C THR A 226 -8.26 -15.98 -3.93
N THR A 227 -7.15 -15.40 -4.38
CA THR A 227 -5.84 -16.04 -4.51
C THR A 227 -4.87 -15.42 -3.49
N PRO A 228 -4.69 -16.02 -2.30
CA PRO A 228 -4.03 -15.38 -1.18
C PRO A 228 -2.52 -15.22 -1.40
N VAL A 229 -1.95 -14.12 -0.87
CA VAL A 229 -0.52 -13.82 -0.96
C VAL A 229 0.32 -14.55 0.10
N ARG A 230 -0.25 -14.79 1.29
CA ARG A 230 0.38 -15.50 2.43
C ARG A 230 1.81 -15.01 2.76
N THR A 231 1.96 -13.69 2.89
CA THR A 231 3.24 -13.03 3.19
C THR A 231 3.00 -11.70 3.91
N PHE A 232 3.84 -11.39 4.89
CA PHE A 232 3.99 -10.08 5.54
C PHE A 232 5.19 -9.30 4.99
N ASP A 233 6.09 -9.94 4.23
CA ASP A 233 7.14 -9.25 3.46
C ASP A 233 6.52 -8.30 2.41
N PRO A 234 6.72 -6.97 2.55
CA PRO A 234 6.08 -5.98 1.69
C PRO A 234 6.60 -6.00 0.25
N ILE A 235 7.81 -6.54 -0.02
CA ILE A 235 8.34 -6.68 -1.38
C ILE A 235 7.72 -7.88 -2.06
N ARG A 236 7.77 -9.07 -1.42
CA ARG A 236 7.14 -10.28 -1.98
C ARG A 236 5.66 -10.07 -2.27
N LEU A 237 4.98 -9.32 -1.42
CA LEU A 237 3.59 -8.95 -1.59
C LEU A 237 3.33 -8.21 -2.92
N GLN A 238 4.19 -7.25 -3.32
CA GLN A 238 4.02 -6.51 -4.58
C GLN A 238 4.09 -7.39 -5.83
N PHE A 239 4.87 -8.48 -5.78
CA PHE A 239 5.11 -9.35 -6.94
C PHE A 239 4.28 -10.63 -6.91
N SER A 240 3.46 -10.86 -5.88
CA SER A 240 2.78 -12.14 -5.66
C SER A 240 1.89 -12.55 -6.83
N TRP A 241 1.07 -11.63 -7.35
CA TRP A 241 0.21 -11.90 -8.51
C TRP A 241 1.00 -12.09 -9.80
N TRP A 242 1.96 -11.20 -10.09
CA TRP A 242 2.77 -11.31 -11.31
C TRP A 242 3.63 -12.56 -11.34
N ARG A 243 4.06 -13.08 -10.19
CA ARG A 243 4.75 -14.36 -10.11
C ARG A 243 3.87 -15.52 -10.59
N LEU A 244 2.59 -15.53 -10.21
CA LEU A 244 1.64 -16.55 -10.67
C LEU A 244 1.40 -16.46 -12.18
N LEU A 245 1.23 -15.26 -12.71
CA LEU A 245 1.12 -15.05 -14.16
C LEU A 245 2.40 -15.48 -14.87
N TRP A 246 3.57 -15.13 -14.34
CA TRP A 246 4.85 -15.54 -14.91
C TRP A 246 5.02 -17.07 -14.94
N ASP A 247 4.61 -17.76 -13.86
CA ASP A 247 4.65 -19.22 -13.79
C ASP A 247 3.74 -19.86 -14.86
N ASP A 248 2.54 -19.32 -15.06
CA ASP A 248 1.62 -19.75 -16.12
C ASP A 248 2.14 -19.44 -17.53
N ALA A 249 2.73 -18.25 -17.72
CA ALA A 249 3.34 -17.84 -18.99
C ALA A 249 4.52 -18.75 -19.36
N ARG A 250 5.32 -19.18 -18.38
CA ARG A 250 6.38 -20.17 -18.61
C ARG A 250 5.81 -21.56 -18.92
N ALA A 251 4.75 -21.96 -18.21
CA ALA A 251 4.15 -23.28 -18.30
C ALA A 251 3.35 -23.54 -19.59
N THR A 252 2.65 -22.53 -20.11
CA THR A 252 1.81 -22.72 -21.31
C THR A 252 2.66 -23.04 -22.54
N ARG A 253 2.18 -23.95 -23.37
CA ARG A 253 2.81 -24.38 -24.63
C ARG A 253 2.56 -23.40 -25.77
N ARG A 254 1.48 -22.61 -25.67
CA ARG A 254 1.06 -21.68 -26.74
C ARG A 254 1.80 -20.35 -26.61
N CYS A 255 2.66 -20.01 -27.57
CA CYS A 255 3.44 -18.75 -27.54
C CYS A 255 2.55 -17.51 -27.44
N ARG A 256 1.40 -17.49 -28.12
CA ARG A 256 0.41 -16.40 -28.02
C ARG A 256 -0.12 -16.24 -26.59
N ASP A 257 -0.29 -17.34 -25.86
CA ASP A 257 -0.84 -17.35 -24.51
C ASP A 257 0.15 -16.78 -23.49
N LYS A 258 1.47 -16.90 -23.76
CA LYS A 258 2.55 -16.29 -22.97
C LYS A 258 2.51 -14.75 -22.97
N LEU A 259 1.94 -14.15 -24.02
CA LEU A 259 1.85 -12.69 -24.15
C LEU A 259 0.45 -12.17 -23.83
N ARG A 260 -0.62 -12.83 -24.30
CA ARG A 260 -1.97 -12.30 -24.07
C ARG A 260 -2.40 -12.40 -22.61
N LEU A 261 -1.91 -13.36 -21.81
CA LEU A 261 -2.39 -13.55 -20.44
C LEU A 261 -2.32 -12.28 -19.59
N TRP A 262 -1.32 -11.42 -19.83
CA TRP A 262 -1.13 -10.18 -19.08
C TRP A 262 -2.28 -9.18 -19.31
N TRP A 263 -2.87 -9.20 -20.49
CA TRP A 263 -3.93 -8.27 -20.91
C TRP A 263 -5.32 -8.90 -20.91
N MET A 264 -5.42 -10.17 -20.53
CA MET A 264 -6.70 -10.84 -20.39
C MET A 264 -7.39 -10.44 -19.06
N PRO A 265 -8.71 -10.67 -18.94
CA PRO A 265 -9.43 -10.35 -17.73
C PRO A 265 -8.80 -10.98 -16.48
N THR A 266 -8.89 -10.29 -15.34
CA THR A 266 -8.34 -10.79 -14.06
C THR A 266 -8.81 -12.21 -13.77
N GLY A 267 -7.85 -13.11 -13.52
CA GLY A 267 -8.10 -14.52 -13.28
C GLY A 267 -8.18 -15.40 -14.54
N TRP A 268 -8.14 -14.81 -15.75
CA TRP A 268 -8.01 -15.60 -16.97
C TRP A 268 -6.64 -16.28 -17.04
N ARG A 269 -6.64 -17.55 -17.44
CA ARG A 269 -5.44 -18.39 -17.57
C ARG A 269 -5.50 -19.23 -18.86
N PRO A 270 -4.37 -19.58 -19.47
CA PRO A 270 -4.33 -20.50 -20.60
C PRO A 270 -4.93 -21.88 -20.25
N ALA A 271 -5.67 -22.48 -21.17
CA ALA A 271 -6.39 -23.74 -20.91
C ALA A 271 -5.47 -24.90 -20.52
N ASP A 272 -4.26 -24.93 -21.07
CA ASP A 272 -3.27 -25.99 -20.86
C ASP A 272 -2.52 -25.90 -19.52
N VAL A 273 -2.73 -24.83 -18.74
CA VAL A 273 -2.16 -24.67 -17.38
C VAL A 273 -3.21 -24.76 -16.28
N LEU A 274 -4.50 -24.91 -16.61
CA LEU A 274 -5.58 -24.99 -15.61
C LEU A 274 -5.45 -26.19 -14.67
N SER A 275 -4.77 -27.26 -15.10
CA SER A 275 -4.43 -28.42 -14.26
C SER A 275 -3.45 -28.08 -13.13
N ARG A 276 -2.79 -26.91 -13.19
CA ARG A 276 -1.95 -26.37 -12.12
C ARG A 276 -2.80 -25.37 -11.32
N PRO A 277 -3.41 -25.76 -10.19
CA PRO A 277 -4.27 -24.86 -9.45
C PRO A 277 -3.46 -23.71 -8.85
N TRP A 278 -4.01 -22.50 -8.89
CA TRP A 278 -3.54 -21.41 -8.04
C TRP A 278 -3.99 -21.64 -6.59
N PRO A 279 -3.29 -21.04 -5.61
CA PRO A 279 -3.74 -21.01 -4.23
C PRO A 279 -5.17 -20.43 -4.15
N LYS A 280 -5.99 -20.99 -3.26
CA LYS A 280 -7.33 -20.48 -2.96
C LYS A 280 -7.39 -20.02 -1.52
N MET A 281 -8.12 -18.94 -1.28
CA MET A 281 -8.34 -18.43 0.07
C MET A 281 -9.19 -19.41 0.87
N GLY A 282 -8.71 -19.73 2.08
CA GLY A 282 -9.40 -20.62 3.01
C GLY A 282 -10.41 -19.86 3.88
N GLU A 283 -10.95 -20.55 4.88
CA GLU A 283 -11.75 -19.90 5.93
C GLU A 283 -10.87 -19.11 6.91
N GLU A 284 -9.69 -19.65 7.22
CA GLU A 284 -8.78 -19.04 8.16
C GLU A 284 -7.90 -17.97 7.51
N LYS A 285 -7.64 -16.92 8.30
CA LYS A 285 -6.67 -15.88 7.95
C LYS A 285 -5.25 -16.41 8.04
N PHE A 286 -4.33 -15.85 7.25
CA PHE A 286 -2.91 -16.14 7.34
C PHE A 286 -2.38 -15.80 8.74
N ALA A 287 -1.95 -16.81 9.48
CA ALA A 287 -1.56 -16.68 10.88
C ALA A 287 -0.16 -16.07 11.06
N GLU A 288 -0.02 -15.27 12.12
CA GLU A 288 1.30 -14.88 12.64
C GLU A 288 1.97 -16.09 13.28
N SER A 289 3.26 -16.28 13.02
CA SER A 289 4.01 -17.45 13.52
C SER A 289 5.14 -17.09 14.48
N TYR A 290 5.17 -15.86 15.00
CA TYR A 290 6.19 -15.41 15.95
C TYR A 290 5.76 -15.59 17.42
N PRO A 291 6.70 -15.92 18.34
CA PRO A 291 6.42 -16.03 19.76
C PRO A 291 5.93 -14.70 20.37
N PRO A 292 5.04 -14.73 21.39
CA PRO A 292 4.54 -13.51 22.05
C PRO A 292 5.65 -12.56 22.54
N GLY A 293 6.80 -13.10 22.97
CA GLY A 293 7.96 -12.31 23.39
C GLY A 293 8.57 -11.43 22.28
N LEU A 294 8.40 -11.79 21.01
CA LEU A 294 8.85 -10.97 19.87
C LEU A 294 7.87 -9.83 19.54
N ARG A 295 6.65 -9.82 20.09
CA ARG A 295 5.65 -8.79 19.77
C ARG A 295 6.11 -7.39 20.14
N GLY A 296 6.63 -7.23 21.36
CA GLY A 296 7.16 -5.94 21.82
C GLY A 296 8.36 -5.48 21.00
N TYR A 297 9.25 -6.40 20.67
CA TYR A 297 10.40 -6.14 19.81
C TYR A 297 9.96 -5.66 18.42
N ALA A 298 9.04 -6.39 17.78
CA ALA A 298 8.52 -6.07 16.46
C ALA A 298 7.83 -4.70 16.43
N LEU A 299 7.05 -4.36 17.47
CA LEU A 299 6.41 -3.05 17.58
C LEU A 299 7.45 -1.92 17.69
N VAL A 300 8.50 -2.09 18.51
CA VAL A 300 9.56 -1.09 18.64
C VAL A 300 10.34 -0.92 17.34
N GLN A 301 10.70 -2.02 16.66
CA GLN A 301 11.36 -1.95 15.35
C GLN A 301 10.46 -1.29 14.30
N PHE A 302 9.17 -1.64 14.27
CA PHE A 302 8.19 -1.01 13.38
C PHE A 302 8.14 0.51 13.56
N VAL A 303 8.04 1.00 14.80
CA VAL A 303 8.03 2.43 15.11
C VAL A 303 9.35 3.07 14.67
N ALA A 304 10.49 2.46 14.98
CA ALA A 304 11.80 2.98 14.58
C ALA A 304 11.96 3.08 13.07
N ILE A 305 11.58 2.05 12.31
CA ILE A 305 11.62 2.04 10.83
C ILE A 305 10.77 3.18 10.26
N ASN A 306 9.57 3.40 10.81
CA ASN A 306 8.68 4.46 10.31
C ASN A 306 9.15 5.87 10.71
N ILE A 307 9.79 6.03 11.87
CA ILE A 307 10.48 7.28 12.22
C ILE A 307 11.62 7.55 11.23
N LEU A 308 12.42 6.53 10.90
CA LEU A 308 13.46 6.65 9.87
C LEU A 308 12.88 7.03 8.50
N ALA A 309 11.74 6.45 8.10
CA ALA A 309 11.05 6.78 6.86
C ALA A 309 10.53 8.23 6.82
N LEU A 310 10.04 8.74 7.94
CA LEU A 310 9.67 10.16 8.06
C LEU A 310 10.89 11.07 8.02
N GLY A 311 11.99 10.66 8.67
CA GLY A 311 13.28 11.35 8.58
C GLY A 311 13.79 11.43 7.15
N PHE A 312 13.70 10.33 6.39
CA PHE A 312 14.00 10.28 4.96
C PHE A 312 13.17 11.29 4.17
N LEU A 313 11.85 11.31 4.37
CA LEU A 313 10.96 12.24 3.66
C LEU A 313 11.28 13.70 3.95
N ALA A 314 11.64 14.02 5.19
CA ALA A 314 12.01 15.38 5.60
C ALA A 314 13.37 15.82 5.04
N SER A 315 14.30 14.89 4.82
CA SER A 315 15.67 15.18 4.41
C SER A 315 15.93 15.05 2.91
N VAL A 316 15.16 14.22 2.18
CA VAL A 316 15.46 13.84 0.79
C VAL A 316 15.57 15.03 -0.17
N ALA A 317 14.81 16.11 0.06
CA ALA A 317 14.88 17.31 -0.77
C ALA A 317 16.20 18.11 -0.60
N ARG A 318 16.96 17.82 0.45
CA ARG A 318 18.20 18.52 0.83
C ARG A 318 19.41 17.60 0.88
N ALA A 319 19.22 16.30 0.67
CA ALA A 319 20.26 15.29 0.83
C ALA A 319 21.20 15.25 -0.38
N ALA A 320 22.46 14.86 -0.16
CA ALA A 320 23.37 14.56 -1.25
C ALA A 320 22.87 13.36 -2.07
N PHE A 321 23.24 13.24 -3.35
CA PHE A 321 22.68 12.21 -4.23
C PHE A 321 22.75 10.76 -3.69
N TRP A 322 23.77 10.41 -2.88
CA TRP A 322 24.00 9.05 -2.38
C TRP A 322 23.33 8.74 -1.03
N GLU A 323 23.07 9.73 -0.18
CA GLU A 323 22.54 9.55 1.18
C GLU A 323 21.10 8.95 1.19
N PRO A 324 20.17 9.38 0.31
CA PRO A 324 18.83 8.80 0.20
C PRO A 324 18.85 7.30 -0.09
N TRP A 325 19.79 6.81 -0.90
CA TRP A 325 19.83 5.40 -1.29
C TRP A 325 20.20 4.48 -0.13
N LEU A 326 21.16 4.89 0.71
CA LEU A 326 21.54 4.13 1.91
C LEU A 326 20.40 4.08 2.94
N LEU A 327 19.72 5.21 3.15
CA LEU A 327 18.59 5.30 4.07
C LEU A 327 17.39 4.50 3.54
N ALA A 328 17.08 4.60 2.25
CA ALA A 328 16.05 3.81 1.60
C ALA A 328 16.32 2.30 1.72
N PHE A 329 17.56 1.86 1.45
CA PHE A 329 17.94 0.46 1.62
C PHE A 329 17.76 -0.02 3.07
N SER A 330 18.17 0.79 4.05
CA SER A 330 18.05 0.47 5.47
C SER A 330 16.59 0.34 5.92
N ILE A 331 15.73 1.26 5.46
CA ILE A 331 14.29 1.23 5.71
C ILE A 331 13.67 -0.03 5.08
N LEU A 332 13.97 -0.32 3.80
CA LEU A 332 13.47 -1.49 3.10
C LEU A 332 13.91 -2.79 3.75
N ALA A 333 15.18 -2.91 4.12
CA ALA A 333 15.70 -4.06 4.84
C ALA A 333 14.99 -4.25 6.19
N GLY A 334 14.65 -3.15 6.88
CA GLY A 334 13.82 -3.17 8.09
C GLY A 334 12.41 -3.69 7.84
N CYS A 335 11.73 -3.15 6.83
CA CYS A 335 10.38 -3.56 6.48
C CYS A 335 10.30 -5.05 6.09
N VAL A 336 11.28 -5.55 5.32
CA VAL A 336 11.40 -6.96 4.93
C VAL A 336 11.74 -7.85 6.13
N GLY A 337 12.74 -7.45 6.93
CA GLY A 337 13.14 -8.18 8.13
C GLY A 337 11.98 -8.36 9.11
N LEU A 338 11.19 -7.31 9.30
CA LEU A 338 9.99 -7.34 10.14
C LEU A 338 8.92 -8.30 9.59
N GLY A 339 8.66 -8.29 8.28
CA GLY A 339 7.76 -9.26 7.64
C GLY A 339 8.18 -10.71 7.84
N LEU A 340 9.48 -10.99 7.64
CA LEU A 340 10.05 -12.33 7.85
C LEU A 340 9.97 -12.78 9.32
N LEU A 341 10.13 -11.84 10.27
CA LEU A 341 9.94 -12.13 11.69
C LEU A 341 8.49 -12.51 11.98
N PHE A 342 7.51 -11.78 11.44
CA PHE A 342 6.09 -12.09 11.61
C PHE A 342 5.68 -13.45 11.05
N GLU A 343 6.33 -13.87 9.95
CA GLU A 343 6.16 -15.18 9.33
C GLU A 343 6.88 -16.31 10.07
N GLY A 344 7.71 -16.02 11.08
CA GLY A 344 8.54 -17.03 11.75
C GLY A 344 9.56 -17.70 10.82
N HIS A 345 9.98 -17.01 9.75
CA HIS A 345 10.87 -17.58 8.74
C HIS A 345 12.22 -18.01 9.37
N ALA A 346 12.74 -19.18 9.00
CA ALA A 346 13.94 -19.77 9.62
C ALA A 346 15.17 -18.83 9.58
N GLY A 347 15.30 -18.06 8.49
CA GLY A 347 16.36 -17.06 8.32
C GLY A 347 16.10 -15.67 8.93
N ALA A 348 14.90 -15.41 9.48
CA ALA A 348 14.50 -14.05 9.89
C ALA A 348 15.44 -13.43 10.93
N ARG A 349 15.90 -14.24 11.90
CA ARG A 349 16.86 -13.78 12.92
C ARG A 349 18.22 -13.41 12.33
N ALA A 350 18.72 -14.19 11.38
CA ALA A 350 20.00 -13.91 10.74
C ALA A 350 19.93 -12.61 9.92
N VAL A 351 18.83 -12.41 9.18
CA VAL A 351 18.55 -11.17 8.44
C VAL A 351 18.47 -9.99 9.39
N GLU A 352 17.77 -10.13 10.52
CA GLU A 352 17.60 -9.05 11.49
C GLU A 352 18.91 -8.70 12.21
N ILE A 353 19.73 -9.69 12.56
CA ILE A 353 21.08 -9.46 13.11
C ILE A 353 21.94 -8.72 12.09
N ALA A 354 21.98 -9.20 10.84
CA ALA A 354 22.76 -8.57 9.78
C ALA A 354 22.31 -7.12 9.54
N ARG A 355 20.99 -6.86 9.53
CA ARG A 355 20.44 -5.52 9.41
C ARG A 355 20.88 -4.62 10.56
N LEU A 356 20.68 -5.04 11.81
CA LEU A 356 21.04 -4.23 12.97
C LEU A 356 22.54 -3.98 13.07
N THR A 357 23.38 -4.99 12.80
CA THR A 357 24.84 -4.81 12.77
C THR A 357 25.25 -3.85 11.65
N GLY A 358 24.72 -4.02 10.44
CA GLY A 358 24.98 -3.11 9.33
C GLY A 358 24.55 -1.68 9.63
N MET A 359 23.34 -1.49 10.17
CA MET A 359 22.84 -0.17 10.56
C MET A 359 23.67 0.46 11.69
N ALA A 360 24.12 -0.31 12.68
CA ALA A 360 24.99 0.20 13.73
C ALA A 360 26.32 0.71 13.17
N LEU A 361 26.96 -0.08 12.30
CA LEU A 361 28.22 0.30 11.65
C LEU A 361 28.05 1.54 10.78
N LEU A 362 26.99 1.58 9.97
CA LEU A 362 26.66 2.74 9.13
C LEU A 362 26.40 3.99 9.98
N ALA A 363 25.67 3.87 11.09
CA ALA A 363 25.40 4.98 11.99
C ALA A 363 26.66 5.50 12.68
N LEU A 364 27.58 4.62 13.07
CA LEU A 364 28.89 5.00 13.62
C LEU A 364 29.74 5.73 12.58
N VAL A 365 29.84 5.18 11.36
CA VAL A 365 30.58 5.84 10.27
C VAL A 365 29.95 7.19 9.98
N TRP A 366 28.64 7.26 9.82
CA TRP A 366 27.91 8.51 9.59
C TRP A 366 28.15 9.54 10.69
N SER A 367 28.23 9.11 11.96
CA SER A 367 28.52 10.01 13.08
C SER A 367 29.87 10.74 12.95
N LEU A 368 30.87 10.15 12.29
CA LEU A 368 32.17 10.79 12.06
C LEU A 368 32.10 11.98 11.08
N TRP A 369 31.08 11.99 10.21
CA TRP A 369 30.84 13.04 9.22
C TRP A 369 29.87 14.12 9.71
N LEU A 370 29.25 13.92 10.87
CA LEU A 370 28.32 14.87 11.48
C LEU A 370 29.06 15.95 12.28
N THR A 371 28.50 17.15 12.32
CA THR A 371 29.00 18.23 13.19
C THR A 371 28.97 17.80 14.66
N PRO A 372 29.83 18.32 15.55
CA PRO A 372 29.90 17.89 16.95
C PRO A 372 28.56 17.88 17.69
N GLY A 373 27.64 18.81 17.37
CA GLY A 373 26.29 18.84 17.94
C GLY A 373 25.32 17.78 17.38
N GLN A 374 25.64 17.18 16.24
CA GLN A 374 24.82 16.17 15.56
C GLN A 374 25.33 14.74 15.75
N GLN A 375 26.58 14.55 16.22
CA GLN A 375 27.18 13.23 16.45
C GLN A 375 26.35 12.36 17.40
N ALA A 376 25.66 12.98 18.37
CA ALA A 376 24.75 12.30 19.28
C ALA A 376 23.63 11.52 18.57
N TRP A 377 23.16 11.96 17.41
CA TRP A 377 22.15 11.25 16.63
C TRP A 377 22.69 9.95 16.03
N GLY A 378 23.89 9.99 15.45
CA GLY A 378 24.55 8.80 14.89
C GLY A 378 24.90 7.78 15.98
N LEU A 379 25.45 8.25 17.11
CA LEU A 379 25.74 7.41 18.27
C LEU A 379 24.47 6.83 18.90
N GLY A 380 23.40 7.62 18.99
CA GLY A 380 22.10 7.18 19.49
C GLY A 380 21.48 6.07 18.63
N LEU A 381 21.54 6.21 17.30
CA LEU A 381 21.06 5.19 16.36
C LEU A 381 21.90 3.90 16.46
N ALA A 382 23.22 4.02 16.57
CA ALA A 382 24.10 2.88 16.80
C ALA A 382 23.77 2.17 18.13
N GLY A 383 23.59 2.94 19.21
CA GLY A 383 23.17 2.44 20.51
C GLY A 383 21.84 1.71 20.47
N PHE A 384 20.83 2.27 19.78
CA PHE A 384 19.55 1.62 19.55
C PHE A 384 19.71 0.25 18.85
N CYS A 385 20.55 0.19 17.83
CA CYS A 385 20.81 -1.06 17.10
C CYS A 385 21.47 -2.12 18.00
N VAL A 386 22.44 -1.71 18.83
CA VAL A 386 23.13 -2.59 19.79
C VAL A 386 22.17 -3.10 20.87
N ILE A 387 21.35 -2.23 21.45
CA ILE A 387 20.32 -2.62 22.43
C ILE A 387 19.32 -3.60 21.78
N SER A 388 18.92 -3.34 20.54
CA SER A 388 18.03 -4.23 19.79
C SER A 388 18.66 -5.60 19.54
N LEU A 389 19.96 -5.68 19.26
CA LEU A 389 20.69 -6.95 19.14
C LEU A 389 20.68 -7.74 20.45
N PHE A 390 20.90 -7.08 21.59
CA PHE A 390 20.83 -7.72 22.90
C PHE A 390 19.41 -8.18 23.24
N TRP A 391 18.39 -7.37 22.94
CA TRP A 391 16.99 -7.76 23.12
C TRP A 391 16.65 -8.99 22.26
N LEU A 392 16.99 -8.97 20.98
CA LEU A 392 16.74 -10.09 20.07
C LEU A 392 17.43 -11.38 20.55
N ARG A 393 18.65 -11.28 21.07
CA ARG A 393 19.36 -12.41 21.71
C ARG A 393 18.68 -12.89 23.00
N GLY A 394 18.18 -11.97 23.82
CA GLY A 394 17.47 -12.29 25.07
C GLY A 394 16.12 -12.98 24.86
N LEU A 395 15.52 -12.89 23.67
CA LEU A 395 14.29 -13.60 23.30
C LEU A 395 14.51 -15.08 22.97
N GLN A 396 15.59 -15.68 23.48
CA GLN A 396 15.85 -17.13 23.47
C GLN A 396 14.83 -17.88 24.35
N GLY A 397 13.64 -18.14 23.79
CA GLY A 397 12.73 -19.20 24.21
C GLY A 397 12.69 -20.27 23.11
N LYS A 398 12.66 -21.55 23.49
CA LYS A 398 12.65 -22.73 22.60
C LYS A 398 11.68 -22.56 21.42
N PRO A 399 12.00 -23.07 20.21
CA PRO A 399 11.02 -23.17 19.13
C PRO A 399 9.78 -23.87 19.68
N SER A 400 8.62 -23.22 19.60
CA SER A 400 7.35 -23.93 19.82
C SER A 400 7.25 -25.02 18.75
N ALA A 401 7.21 -26.27 19.19
CA ALA A 401 6.94 -27.42 18.35
C ALA A 401 5.50 -27.35 17.83
N LEU A 402 5.27 -26.55 16.80
CA LEU A 402 4.04 -26.56 16.01
C LEU A 402 4.46 -26.51 14.54
N GLY A 403 4.55 -27.70 13.93
CA GLY A 403 5.01 -27.85 12.55
C GLY A 403 5.35 -29.28 12.12
N GLN A 404 4.98 -30.31 12.88
CA GLN A 404 4.77 -31.67 12.36
C GLN A 404 3.41 -32.14 12.84
N ARG A 405 2.39 -31.91 12.00
CA ARG A 405 1.21 -32.76 11.83
C ARG A 405 0.46 -32.29 10.60
#